data_AF-A0A3C1SCM6-F1
#
_entry.id   AF-A0A3C1SCM6-F1
#
_cell.length_a   1.000
_cell.length_b   1.000
_cell.length_c   1.000
_cell.angle_alpha   90.00
_cell.angle_beta   90.00
_cell.angle_gamma   90.00
#
_symmetry.space_group_name_H-M   'P 1'
#
loop_
_entity.id
_entity.type
_entity.pdbx_description
1 polymer ?
#
loop_
_entity_poly.entity_id
_entity_poly.type
_entity_poly.pdbx_seq_one_letter_code
_entity_poly.pdbx_strand_id
1 'polypeptide(L)' 'MFPPSSSQPRLAGKQKIGRNDPCPCGSGKKYKKCCLMKKQRNP' A
#
# COMPACT_ATOMS: atom_id res chain seq x y z
N MET A 1 12.80 17.58 -31.93
CA MET A 1 13.40 16.91 -30.76
C MET A 1 12.50 17.10 -29.55
N PHE A 2 11.62 16.13 -29.26
CA PHE A 2 10.83 16.12 -28.03
C PHE A 2 11.50 15.14 -27.06
N PRO A 3 11.82 15.48 -25.80
CA PRO A 3 12.29 14.49 -24.84
C PRO A 3 11.09 13.64 -24.37
N PRO A 4 11.07 12.31 -24.58
CA PRO A 4 10.27 11.45 -23.74
C PRO A 4 11.06 11.11 -22.48
N SER A 5 10.35 10.71 -21.43
CA SER A 5 10.88 10.06 -20.22
C SER A 5 11.05 11.00 -19.02
N SER A 6 9.98 11.24 -18.28
CA SER A 6 9.57 10.36 -17.16
C SER A 6 10.49 10.42 -15.93
N SER A 7 10.95 11.61 -15.54
CA SER A 7 11.55 11.84 -14.22
C SER A 7 10.49 12.24 -13.19
N GLN A 8 9.50 11.38 -12.94
CA GLN A 8 8.66 11.57 -11.76
C GLN A 8 9.35 10.91 -10.57
N PRO A 9 9.62 11.62 -9.46
CA PRO A 9 10.15 10.99 -8.26
C PRO A 9 9.12 9.97 -7.79
N ARG A 10 9.46 8.67 -7.89
CA ARG A 10 8.65 7.64 -7.26
C ARG A 10 8.72 7.96 -5.77
N LEU A 11 7.65 8.53 -5.22
CA LEU A 11 7.46 8.72 -3.78
C LEU A 11 7.50 7.34 -3.11
N ALA A 12 8.70 6.81 -2.94
CA ALA A 12 9.03 5.57 -2.27
C ALA A 12 9.02 5.84 -0.76
N GLY A 13 7.87 6.31 -0.26
CA GLY A 13 7.71 6.70 1.14
C GLY A 13 6.57 5.95 1.85
N LYS A 14 5.91 5.00 1.19
CA LYS A 14 5.01 4.09 1.89
C LYS A 14 5.85 2.89 2.30
N GLN A 15 6.42 2.96 3.50
CA GLN A 15 6.92 1.80 4.24
C GLN A 15 5.97 0.63 3.96
N LYS A 16 6.42 -0.36 3.18
CA LYS A 16 5.56 -1.46 2.73
C LYS A 16 5.37 -2.38 3.92
N ILE A 17 4.48 -2.00 4.83
CA ILE A 17 4.03 -2.85 5.92
C ILE A 17 3.62 -4.20 5.31
N GLY A 18 4.27 -5.26 5.80
CA GLY A 18 4.08 -6.60 5.26
C GLY A 18 2.61 -6.98 5.33
N ARG A 19 2.08 -7.59 4.25
CA ARG A 19 0.67 -8.03 4.21
C ARG A 19 0.31 -8.94 5.39
N ASN A 20 1.25 -9.73 5.90
CA ASN A 20 1.04 -10.62 7.04
C ASN A 20 1.38 -10.00 8.40
N ASP A 21 1.96 -8.80 8.42
CA ASP A 21 2.37 -8.11 9.64
C ASP A 21 1.15 -7.70 10.48
N PRO A 22 1.25 -7.64 11.83
CA PRO A 22 0.21 -7.04 12.65
C PRO A 22 -0.16 -5.63 12.16
N CYS A 23 -1.45 -5.32 12.14
CA CYS A 23 -1.89 -4.00 11.72
C CYS A 23 -1.43 -2.93 12.71
N PRO A 24 -0.75 -1.85 12.26
CA PRO A 24 -0.33 -0.75 13.13
C PRO A 24 -1.52 0.05 13.70
N CYS A 25 -2.73 -0.24 13.23
CA CYS A 25 -3.98 0.32 13.74
C CYS A 25 -4.43 -0.25 15.11
N GLY A 26 -3.64 -1.13 15.73
CA GLY A 26 -3.95 -1.70 17.05
C GLY A 26 -5.08 -2.74 17.04
N SER A 27 -5.60 -3.13 15.88
CA SER A 27 -6.75 -4.05 15.80
C SER A 27 -6.43 -5.53 16.10
N GLY A 28 -5.17 -5.89 16.37
CA GLY A 28 -4.73 -7.29 16.56
C GLY A 28 -4.84 -8.19 15.32
N LYS A 29 -5.32 -7.65 14.19
CA LYS A 29 -5.50 -8.36 12.91
C LYS A 29 -4.31 -8.14 11.99
N LYS A 30 -4.02 -9.10 11.10
CA LYS A 30 -3.01 -8.95 10.04
C LYS A 30 -3.35 -7.78 9.11
N TYR A 31 -2.37 -7.00 8.69
CA TYR A 31 -2.54 -5.83 7.82
C TYR A 31 -3.38 -6.14 6.57
N LYS A 32 -3.13 -7.30 5.93
CA LYS A 32 -3.91 -7.77 4.76
C LYS A 32 -5.41 -7.96 5.02
N LYS A 33 -5.80 -8.26 6.26
CA LYS A 33 -7.18 -8.52 6.70
C LYS A 33 -7.83 -7.31 7.39
N CYS A 34 -7.06 -6.25 7.66
CA CYS A 34 -7.54 -5.06 8.34
C CYS A 34 -7.59 -3.86 7.38
N CYS A 35 -6.55 -3.01 7.36
CA CYS A 35 -6.50 -1.82 6.51
C CYS A 35 -6.44 -2.14 5.01
N LEU A 36 -5.88 -3.28 4.60
CA LEU A 36 -5.74 -3.65 3.19
C LEU A 36 -6.98 -4.36 2.61
N MET A 37 -7.81 -4.97 3.45
CA MET A 37 -8.98 -5.73 3.00
C MET A 37 -10.15 -4.84 2.56
N LYS A 38 -10.07 -3.53 2.79
CA LYS A 38 -11.06 -2.51 2.41
C LYS A 38 -11.31 -2.37 0.89
N LYS A 39 -10.72 -3.24 0.04
CA LYS A 39 -10.78 -3.11 -1.43
C LYS A 39 -11.34 -4.32 -2.21
N GLN A 40 -11.78 -5.39 -1.54
CA GLN A 40 -12.23 -6.62 -2.23
C GLN A 40 -13.67 -7.04 -1.88
N ARG A 41 -14.56 -6.07 -1.75
CA ARG A 41 -15.99 -6.33 -1.87
C ARG A 41 -16.52 -5.42 -2.97
N ASN A 42 -16.17 -5.78 -4.20
CA ASN A 42 -17.00 -5.43 -5.34
C ASN A 42 -18.28 -6.28 -5.17
N PRO A 43 -19.49 -5.68 -5.19
CA PRO A 43 -20.72 -6.46 -5.24
C PRO A 43 -20.73 -7.39 -6.46
#